data_AF-A0A671TPK8-F1
#
_entry.id   AF-A0A671TPK8-F1
#
_cell.length_a   1.000
_cell.length_b   1.000
_cell.length_c   1.000
_cell.angle_alpha   90.00
_cell.angle_beta   90.00
_cell.angle_gamma   90.00
#
_symmetry.space_group_name_H-M   'P 1'
#
loop_
_entity.id
_entity.type
_entity.pdbx_description
1 polymer ?
#
loop_
_entity_poly.entity_id
_entity_poly.type
_entity_poly.pdbx_seq_one_letter_code
_entity_poly.pdbx_strand_id
1 'polypeptide(L)'
;SHSQQCITDPEIKKQISEYIHTFMDINKNSINDLPVIWEALKCCLRGELIKIGSFKKKIQQQEESKLLTRIKLLQSSLSNEYKNEIWTELCKLKMKYDDIVRKKTEYKLKRAKLNDYESGEKAGKLLASRLKKQMTKKKISSDDNFESLEKANIGRWSSLPISLWGRLNIVKINILPTVNYILRMLPTIIQKAWFDDLHKAISAFIWHGKKARCSYLRMSNLYKKGGLQLPNFFYYYLSFGCQQVNMFLDPGVIKEWKTIEENMLQSLNIDSGSLCDTEGIFLCVFTKWTPCA
;
A
#
# COMPACT_ATOMS: atom_id res chain seq x y z
N SER A 1 -12.60 -16.58 2.63
CA SER A 1 -13.37 -17.71 2.06
C SER A 1 -13.29 -18.89 3.02
N HIS A 2 -14.31 -19.76 3.10
CA HIS A 2 -14.24 -21.02 3.86
C HIS A 2 -12.97 -21.85 3.58
N SER A 3 -12.28 -21.58 2.46
CA SER A 3 -10.98 -22.17 2.14
C SER A 3 -9.89 -21.89 3.20
N GLN A 4 -9.86 -20.73 3.88
CA GLN A 4 -8.83 -20.47 4.92
C GLN A 4 -9.04 -21.34 6.17
N GLN A 5 -10.29 -21.57 6.59
CA GLN A 5 -10.63 -22.52 7.66
C GLN A 5 -10.44 -24.00 7.24
N CYS A 6 -10.50 -24.28 5.94
CA CYS A 6 -10.19 -25.62 5.44
C CYS A 6 -8.68 -25.93 5.47
N ILE A 7 -7.83 -24.93 5.29
CA ILE A 7 -6.37 -25.09 5.28
C ILE A 7 -5.81 -25.34 6.69
N THR A 8 -6.51 -24.94 7.75
CA THR A 8 -6.13 -25.25 9.14
C THR A 8 -6.36 -26.71 9.55
N ASP A 9 -7.16 -27.46 8.79
CA ASP A 9 -7.48 -28.86 9.11
C ASP A 9 -6.34 -29.80 8.67
N PRO A 10 -5.69 -30.54 9.59
CA PRO A 10 -4.54 -31.39 9.26
C PRO A 10 -4.87 -32.48 8.22
N GLU A 11 -6.12 -32.96 8.20
CA GLU A 11 -6.55 -33.98 7.25
C GLU A 11 -6.64 -33.44 5.82
N ILE A 12 -7.12 -32.20 5.66
CA ILE A 12 -7.15 -31.51 4.37
C ILE A 12 -5.74 -31.20 3.87
N LYS A 13 -4.83 -30.80 4.76
CA LYS A 13 -3.43 -30.56 4.37
C LYS A 13 -2.80 -31.81 3.76
N LYS A 14 -3.05 -32.98 4.37
CA LYS A 14 -2.56 -34.26 3.88
C LYS A 14 -3.14 -34.60 2.49
N GLN A 15 -4.45 -34.46 2.32
CA GLN A 15 -5.14 -34.68 1.03
C GLN A 15 -4.60 -33.76 -0.07
N ILE A 16 -4.36 -32.49 0.23
CA ILE A 16 -3.79 -31.54 -0.73
C ILE A 16 -2.36 -31.92 -1.08
N SER A 17 -1.54 -32.31 -0.11
CA SER A 17 -0.16 -32.74 -0.36
C SER A 17 -0.11 -33.95 -1.29
N GLU A 18 -0.95 -34.95 -1.05
CA GLU A 18 -1.08 -36.14 -1.91
C GLU A 18 -1.54 -35.74 -3.32
N TYR A 19 -2.48 -34.80 -3.43
CA TYR A 19 -2.94 -34.27 -4.71
C TYR A 19 -1.83 -33.52 -5.49
N ILE A 20 -0.99 -32.74 -4.81
CA ILE A 20 0.13 -32.04 -5.43
C ILE A 20 1.15 -33.05 -5.97
N HIS A 21 1.52 -34.06 -5.17
CA HIS A 21 2.48 -35.07 -5.61
C HIS A 21 1.97 -35.86 -6.81
N THR A 22 0.71 -36.32 -6.77
CA THR A 22 0.09 -37.03 -7.90
C THR A 22 -0.01 -36.15 -9.15
N PHE A 23 -0.37 -34.88 -9.02
CA PHE A 23 -0.40 -33.94 -10.15
C PHE A 23 1.00 -33.75 -10.75
N MET A 24 2.02 -33.57 -9.93
CA MET A 24 3.39 -33.39 -10.40
C MET A 24 3.92 -34.65 -11.08
N ASP A 25 3.62 -35.84 -10.54
CA ASP A 25 4.04 -37.12 -11.13
C ASP A 25 3.43 -37.36 -12.51
N ILE A 26 2.16 -36.98 -12.71
CA ILE A 26 1.47 -37.14 -14.00
C ILE A 26 2.00 -36.16 -15.06
N ASN A 27 2.36 -34.93 -14.67
CA ASN A 27 2.66 -33.85 -15.61
C ASN A 27 4.16 -33.58 -15.84
N LYS A 28 5.07 -34.27 -15.13
CA LYS A 28 6.54 -34.11 -15.23
C LYS A 28 7.11 -34.16 -16.66
N ASN A 29 6.45 -34.87 -17.59
CA ASN A 29 6.94 -35.09 -18.94
C ASN A 29 6.11 -34.40 -20.04
N SER A 30 5.10 -33.61 -19.67
CA SER A 30 4.12 -33.09 -20.64
C SER A 30 4.55 -31.77 -21.27
N ILE A 31 5.16 -30.86 -20.50
CA ILE A 31 5.52 -29.50 -20.94
C ILE A 31 6.81 -29.07 -20.21
N ASN A 32 7.78 -28.49 -20.92
CA ASN A 32 9.07 -28.08 -20.35
C ASN A 32 9.05 -26.71 -19.64
N ASP A 33 7.95 -25.97 -19.77
CA ASP A 33 7.77 -24.64 -19.15
C ASP A 33 7.17 -24.73 -17.73
N LEU A 34 8.04 -24.57 -16.73
CA LEU A 34 7.68 -24.55 -15.31
C LEU A 34 6.57 -23.55 -14.94
N PRO A 35 6.49 -22.32 -15.52
CA PRO A 35 5.40 -21.39 -15.21
C PRO A 35 4.02 -21.90 -15.64
N VAL A 36 3.93 -22.60 -16.77
CA VAL A 36 2.67 -23.13 -17.31
C VAL A 36 2.17 -24.27 -16.43
N ILE A 37 3.07 -25.18 -16.02
CA ILE A 37 2.76 -26.26 -15.07
C ILE A 37 2.29 -25.67 -13.74
N TRP A 38 2.93 -24.60 -13.26
CA TRP A 38 2.56 -23.94 -12.00
C TRP A 38 1.18 -23.27 -12.06
N GLU A 39 0.83 -22.59 -13.16
CA GLU A 39 -0.52 -22.05 -13.36
C GLU A 39 -1.58 -23.15 -13.46
N ALA A 40 -1.28 -24.24 -14.17
CA ALA A 40 -2.16 -25.40 -14.27
C ALA A 40 -2.42 -26.05 -12.90
N LEU A 41 -1.35 -26.29 -12.12
CA LEU A 41 -1.43 -26.80 -10.75
C LEU A 41 -2.33 -25.91 -9.89
N LYS A 42 -2.13 -24.59 -9.93
CA LYS A 42 -2.95 -23.64 -9.17
C LYS A 42 -4.44 -23.72 -9.55
N CYS A 43 -4.75 -23.87 -10.84
CA CYS A 43 -6.13 -24.00 -11.31
C CYS A 43 -6.77 -25.31 -10.80
N CYS A 44 -6.07 -26.44 -10.93
CA CYS A 44 -6.52 -27.75 -10.46
C CYS A 44 -6.70 -27.78 -8.93
N LEU A 45 -5.74 -27.24 -8.18
CA LEU A 45 -5.83 -27.10 -6.72
C LEU A 45 -7.01 -26.24 -6.29
N ARG A 46 -7.27 -25.14 -7.01
CA ARG A 46 -8.45 -24.31 -6.75
C ARG A 46 -9.74 -25.13 -6.94
N GLY A 47 -9.82 -25.94 -8.00
CA GLY A 47 -10.95 -26.83 -8.24
C GLY A 47 -11.17 -27.82 -7.09
N GLU A 48 -10.12 -28.50 -6.64
CA GLU A 48 -10.20 -29.48 -5.55
C GLU A 48 -10.57 -28.82 -4.21
N LEU A 49 -10.01 -27.64 -3.91
CA LEU A 49 -10.39 -26.86 -2.73
C LEU A 49 -11.86 -26.43 -2.74
N ILE A 50 -12.39 -26.04 -3.90
CA ILE A 50 -13.81 -25.69 -4.05
C ILE A 50 -14.68 -26.93 -3.82
N LYS A 51 -14.27 -28.09 -4.36
CA LYS A 51 -14.97 -29.37 -4.17
C LYS A 51 -15.02 -29.73 -2.68
N ILE A 52 -13.90 -29.73 -1.97
CA ILE A 52 -13.83 -30.01 -0.52
C ILE A 52 -14.69 -29.01 0.27
N GLY A 53 -14.57 -27.72 -0.05
CA GLY A 53 -15.37 -26.67 0.61
C GLY A 53 -16.87 -26.84 0.39
N SER A 54 -17.28 -27.23 -0.82
CA SER A 54 -18.69 -27.49 -1.16
C SER A 54 -19.24 -28.71 -0.42
N PHE A 55 -18.43 -29.76 -0.29
CA PHE A 55 -18.78 -30.99 0.43
C PHE A 55 -18.95 -30.73 1.92
N LYS A 56 -17.98 -30.07 2.57
CA LYS A 56 -18.09 -29.67 3.99
C LYS A 56 -19.30 -28.79 4.24
N LYS A 57 -19.57 -27.82 3.36
CA LYS A 57 -20.75 -26.96 3.48
C LYS A 57 -22.06 -27.76 3.40
N LYS A 58 -22.14 -28.77 2.52
CA LYS A 58 -23.30 -29.67 2.42
C LYS A 58 -23.50 -30.47 3.70
N ILE A 59 -22.43 -31.06 4.26
CA ILE A 59 -22.51 -31.79 5.54
C ILE A 59 -23.02 -30.88 6.64
N GLN A 60 -22.44 -29.69 6.79
CA GLN A 60 -22.83 -28.74 7.82
C GLN A 60 -24.30 -28.27 7.67
N GLN A 61 -24.78 -28.09 6.43
CA GLN A 61 -26.18 -27.77 6.15
C GLN A 61 -27.12 -28.94 6.48
N GLN A 62 -26.71 -30.18 6.23
CA GLN A 62 -27.47 -31.36 6.62
C GLN A 62 -27.58 -31.49 8.14
N GLU A 63 -26.50 -31.29 8.88
CA GLU A 63 -26.50 -31.31 10.35
C GLU A 63 -27.42 -30.24 10.94
N GLU A 64 -27.34 -29.01 10.41
CA GLU A 64 -28.22 -27.91 10.80
C GLU A 64 -29.70 -28.24 10.53
N SER A 65 -30.01 -28.83 9.39
CA SER A 65 -31.38 -29.25 9.05
C SER A 65 -31.91 -30.31 10.01
N LYS A 66 -31.06 -31.29 10.39
CA LYS A 66 -31.40 -32.34 11.36
C LYS A 66 -31.63 -31.78 12.76
N LEU A 67 -30.82 -30.81 13.18
CA LEU A 67 -31.00 -30.12 14.46
C LEU A 67 -32.33 -29.36 14.48
N LEU A 68 -32.64 -28.62 13.42
CA LEU A 68 -33.89 -27.88 13.31
C LEU A 68 -35.13 -28.78 13.29
N THR A 69 -35.10 -29.90 12.56
CA THR A 69 -36.21 -30.86 12.58
C THR A 69 -36.38 -31.49 13.96
N ARG A 70 -35.28 -31.85 14.64
CA ARG A 70 -35.34 -32.39 16.01
C ARG A 70 -35.88 -31.38 17.01
N ILE A 71 -35.46 -30.11 16.95
CA ILE A 71 -35.99 -29.05 17.81
C ILE A 71 -37.50 -28.90 17.60
N LYS A 72 -37.98 -28.86 16.35
CA LYS A 72 -39.41 -28.79 16.02
C LYS A 72 -40.19 -29.98 16.58
N LEU A 73 -39.68 -31.19 16.42
CA LEU A 73 -40.33 -32.40 16.93
C LEU A 73 -40.46 -32.37 18.46
N LEU A 74 -39.39 -32.00 19.18
CA LEU A 74 -39.43 -31.92 20.65
C LEU A 74 -40.38 -30.83 21.14
N GLN A 75 -40.48 -29.70 20.42
CA GLN A 75 -41.46 -28.65 20.71
C GLN A 75 -42.90 -29.17 20.57
N SER A 76 -43.20 -29.92 19.51
CA SER A 76 -44.52 -30.54 19.33
C SER A 76 -44.83 -31.58 20.41
N SER A 77 -43.85 -32.40 20.80
CA SER A 77 -44.02 -33.38 21.88
C SER A 77 -44.30 -32.71 23.23
N LEU A 78 -43.60 -31.61 23.55
CA LEU A 78 -43.82 -30.82 24.77
C LEU A 78 -45.19 -30.12 24.79
N SER A 79 -45.73 -29.76 23.63
CA SER A 79 -47.06 -29.16 23.54
C SER A 79 -48.18 -30.15 23.89
N ASN A 80 -47.94 -31.45 23.68
CA ASN A 80 -48.93 -32.50 23.98
C ASN A 80 -48.79 -33.00 25.43
N GLU A 81 -47.56 -33.22 25.90
CA GLU A 81 -47.28 -33.72 27.25
C GLU A 81 -45.98 -33.09 27.80
N TYR A 82 -46.05 -32.46 28.97
CA TYR A 82 -44.89 -31.81 29.56
C TYR A 82 -44.00 -32.82 30.30
N LYS A 83 -42.76 -33.02 29.81
CA LYS A 83 -41.73 -33.86 30.44
C LYS A 83 -40.44 -33.07 30.63
N ASN A 84 -39.92 -33.07 31.85
CA ASN A 84 -38.73 -32.29 32.21
C ASN A 84 -37.47 -32.75 31.44
N GLU A 85 -37.31 -34.04 31.22
CA GLU A 85 -36.19 -34.61 30.44
C GLU A 85 -36.16 -34.06 29.00
N ILE A 86 -37.32 -34.03 28.33
CA ILE A 86 -37.48 -33.50 26.97
C ILE A 86 -37.14 -32.00 26.92
N TRP A 87 -37.51 -31.25 27.95
CA TRP A 87 -37.15 -29.83 28.06
C TRP A 87 -35.64 -29.62 28.20
N THR A 88 -34.94 -30.42 29.01
CA THR A 88 -33.47 -30.32 29.13
C THR A 88 -32.74 -30.65 27.83
N GLU A 89 -33.21 -31.65 27.07
CA GLU A 89 -32.66 -31.97 25.75
C GLU A 89 -32.88 -30.84 24.74
N LEU A 90 -34.05 -30.21 24.76
CA LEU A 90 -34.37 -29.08 23.90
C LEU A 90 -33.45 -27.89 24.16
N CYS A 91 -33.18 -27.57 25.43
CA CYS A 91 -32.23 -26.52 25.81
C CYS A 91 -30.82 -26.82 25.28
N LYS A 92 -30.33 -28.06 25.44
CA LYS A 92 -29.04 -28.50 24.90
C LYS A 92 -28.96 -28.38 23.38
N LEU A 93 -30.03 -28.76 22.66
CA LEU A 93 -30.07 -28.65 21.20
C LEU A 93 -30.13 -27.20 20.71
N LYS A 94 -30.87 -26.33 21.42
CA LYS A 94 -30.89 -24.89 21.14
C LYS A 94 -29.52 -24.25 21.33
N MET A 95 -28.82 -24.55 22.42
CA MET A 95 -27.46 -24.05 22.64
C MET A 95 -26.51 -24.48 21.50
N LYS A 96 -26.57 -25.76 21.09
CA LYS A 96 -25.78 -26.25 19.94
C LYS A 96 -26.12 -25.51 18.64
N TYR A 97 -27.39 -25.19 18.42
CA TYR A 97 -27.82 -24.41 17.25
C TYR A 97 -27.32 -22.96 17.31
N ASP A 98 -27.45 -22.31 18.46
CA ASP A 98 -27.01 -20.93 18.68
C ASP A 98 -25.49 -20.80 18.49
N ASP A 99 -24.70 -21.78 18.93
CA ASP A 99 -23.26 -21.83 18.68
C ASP A 99 -22.91 -21.90 17.19
N ILE A 100 -23.68 -22.65 16.39
CA ILE A 100 -23.49 -22.72 14.93
C ILE A 100 -23.83 -21.36 14.30
N VAL A 101 -24.92 -20.74 14.72
CA VAL A 101 -25.33 -19.42 14.23
C VAL A 101 -24.28 -18.36 14.59
N ARG A 102 -23.76 -18.39 15.82
CA ARG A 102 -22.69 -17.49 16.30
C ARG A 102 -21.43 -17.60 15.45
N LYS A 103 -20.95 -18.82 15.16
CA LYS A 103 -19.79 -19.03 14.28
C LYS A 103 -20.03 -18.47 12.86
N LYS A 104 -21.25 -18.58 12.34
CA LYS A 104 -21.61 -18.02 11.02
C LYS A 104 -21.67 -16.49 11.03
N THR A 105 -22.22 -15.88 12.09
CA THR A 105 -22.29 -14.41 12.21
C THR A 105 -20.88 -13.81 12.36
N GLU A 106 -20.02 -14.42 13.16
CA GLU A 106 -18.61 -14.03 13.29
C GLU A 106 -17.87 -14.07 11.95
N TYR A 107 -18.05 -15.14 11.16
CA TYR A 107 -17.45 -15.24 9.83
C TYR A 107 -17.96 -14.15 8.88
N LYS A 108 -19.27 -13.89 8.85
CA LYS A 108 -19.86 -12.81 8.04
C LYS A 108 -19.32 -11.44 8.44
N LEU A 109 -19.21 -11.18 9.73
CA LEU A 109 -18.69 -9.93 10.27
C LEU A 109 -17.21 -9.73 9.92
N LYS A 110 -16.38 -10.75 10.06
CA LYS A 110 -14.97 -10.73 9.62
C LYS A 110 -14.86 -10.47 8.11
N ARG A 111 -15.74 -11.08 7.31
CA ARG A 111 -15.73 -10.89 5.84
C ARG A 111 -16.15 -9.48 5.44
N ALA A 112 -17.13 -8.88 6.12
CA ALA A 112 -17.55 -7.51 5.88
C ALA A 112 -16.39 -6.53 6.16
N LYS A 113 -15.73 -6.65 7.33
CA LYS A 113 -14.55 -5.84 7.67
C LYS A 113 -13.43 -5.94 6.63
N LEU A 114 -13.17 -7.14 6.11
CA LEU A 114 -12.15 -7.33 5.08
C LEU A 114 -12.54 -6.65 3.76
N ASN A 115 -13.81 -6.73 3.34
CA ASN A 115 -14.28 -6.03 2.15
C ASN A 115 -14.13 -4.51 2.31
N ASP A 116 -14.41 -3.97 3.49
CA ASP A 116 -14.23 -2.54 3.79
C ASP A 116 -12.75 -2.15 3.70
N TYR A 117 -11.84 -3.00 4.17
CA TYR A 117 -10.39 -2.79 4.03
C TYR A 117 -9.91 -2.85 2.57
N GLU A 118 -10.27 -3.91 1.83
CA GLU A 118 -9.90 -4.09 0.42
C GLU A 118 -10.48 -2.97 -0.47
N SER A 119 -11.64 -2.42 -0.10
CA SER A 119 -12.29 -1.31 -0.79
C SER A 119 -11.81 0.07 -0.33
N GLY A 120 -11.31 0.22 0.90
CA GLY A 120 -10.69 1.45 1.39
C GLY A 120 -9.48 1.87 0.55
N GLU A 121 -8.67 0.89 0.12
CA GLU A 121 -7.55 1.13 -0.78
C GLU A 121 -7.99 1.50 -2.22
N LYS A 122 -9.26 1.28 -2.63
CA LYS A 122 -9.73 1.69 -3.97
C LYS A 122 -9.73 3.19 -4.14
N ALA A 123 -10.12 3.95 -3.11
CA ALA A 123 -10.06 5.41 -3.16
C ALA A 123 -8.62 5.89 -3.29
N GLY A 124 -7.69 5.31 -2.52
CA GLY A 124 -6.26 5.56 -2.60
C GLY A 124 -5.66 5.16 -3.96
N LYS A 125 -6.03 4.01 -4.52
CA LYS A 125 -5.60 3.55 -5.86
C LYS A 125 -6.16 4.41 -6.99
N LEU A 126 -7.42 4.82 -6.91
CA LEU A 126 -8.03 5.72 -7.88
C LEU A 126 -7.40 7.11 -7.81
N LEU A 127 -7.17 7.63 -6.61
CA LEU A 127 -6.45 8.88 -6.39
C LEU A 127 -5.01 8.79 -6.90
N ALA A 128 -4.26 7.74 -6.54
CA ALA A 128 -2.90 7.51 -7.01
C ALA A 128 -2.84 7.32 -8.53
N SER A 129 -3.81 6.64 -9.14
CA SER A 129 -3.94 6.50 -10.58
C SER A 129 -4.27 7.83 -11.26
N ARG A 130 -5.18 8.62 -10.67
CA ARG A 130 -5.54 9.96 -11.14
C ARG A 130 -4.37 10.92 -11.00
N LEU A 131 -3.62 10.86 -9.89
CA LEU A 131 -2.39 11.61 -9.65
C LEU A 131 -1.29 11.19 -10.63
N LYS A 132 -1.08 9.89 -10.88
CA LYS A 132 -0.14 9.41 -11.91
C LYS A 132 -0.54 9.92 -13.30
N LYS A 133 -1.81 9.81 -13.68
CA LYS A 133 -2.35 10.36 -14.94
C LYS A 133 -2.24 11.88 -14.98
N GLN A 134 -2.41 12.56 -13.86
CA GLN A 134 -2.22 14.00 -13.76
C GLN A 134 -0.75 14.39 -13.76
N MET A 135 0.18 13.57 -13.27
CA MET A 135 1.62 13.81 -13.35
C MET A 135 2.15 13.55 -14.76
N THR A 136 1.59 12.57 -15.48
CA THR A 136 1.91 12.33 -16.90
C THR A 136 1.28 13.37 -17.81
N LYS A 137 0.06 13.85 -17.51
CA LYS A 137 -0.61 14.96 -18.23
C LYS A 137 -0.05 16.33 -17.83
N LYS A 138 0.25 16.55 -16.56
CA LYS A 138 1.14 17.60 -16.02
C LYS A 138 2.60 17.17 -16.17
N LYS A 139 2.95 16.68 -17.36
CA LYS A 139 4.12 17.23 -18.03
C LYS A 139 3.76 18.69 -18.38
N ILE A 140 3.52 19.49 -17.34
CA ILE A 140 3.52 20.94 -17.46
C ILE A 140 4.88 21.19 -18.10
N SER A 141 4.89 21.84 -19.27
CA SER A 141 6.03 22.65 -19.65
C SER A 141 6.35 23.46 -18.41
N SER A 142 7.34 23.03 -17.64
CA SER A 142 7.81 23.72 -16.43
C SER A 142 8.21 25.17 -16.72
N ASP A 143 8.22 25.52 -18.00
CA ASP A 143 8.49 26.81 -18.61
C ASP A 143 7.48 27.88 -18.12
N ASP A 144 6.18 27.78 -18.36
CA ASP A 144 5.32 28.98 -18.30
C ASP A 144 5.20 29.66 -16.91
N ASN A 145 5.06 28.89 -15.81
CA ASN A 145 4.85 29.46 -14.47
C ASN A 145 6.15 29.72 -13.69
N PHE A 146 7.22 28.94 -13.91
CA PHE A 146 8.48 29.13 -13.19
C PHE A 146 9.36 30.16 -13.88
N GLU A 147 9.41 30.13 -15.21
CA GLU A 147 10.20 31.05 -16.01
C GLU A 147 9.73 32.50 -15.84
N SER A 148 8.42 32.70 -15.70
CA SER A 148 7.80 34.01 -15.43
C SER A 148 8.21 34.59 -14.06
N LEU A 149 8.24 33.76 -13.01
CA LEU A 149 8.58 34.21 -11.64
C LEU A 149 10.09 34.45 -11.48
N GLU A 150 10.90 33.63 -12.14
CA GLU A 150 12.36 33.71 -12.10
C GLU A 150 12.88 34.95 -12.87
N LYS A 151 12.40 35.14 -14.11
CA LYS A 151 12.80 36.28 -14.96
C LYS A 151 12.35 37.62 -14.37
N ALA A 152 11.15 37.70 -13.79
CA ALA A 152 10.63 38.92 -13.18
C ALA A 152 11.47 39.36 -11.95
N ASN A 153 11.87 38.41 -11.11
CA ASN A 153 12.67 38.71 -9.92
C ASN A 153 14.11 39.11 -10.29
N ILE A 154 14.77 38.36 -11.18
CA ILE A 154 16.17 38.64 -11.56
C ILE A 154 16.26 39.96 -12.35
N GLY A 155 15.31 40.22 -13.24
CA GLY A 155 15.23 41.46 -14.02
C GLY A 155 15.16 42.70 -13.13
N ARG A 156 14.33 42.67 -12.08
CA ARG A 156 14.17 43.78 -11.12
C ARG A 156 15.49 44.18 -10.44
N TRP A 157 16.30 43.22 -10.02
CA TRP A 157 17.55 43.49 -9.29
C TRP A 157 18.74 43.75 -10.21
N SER A 158 18.61 43.46 -11.50
CA SER A 158 19.71 43.53 -12.47
C SER A 158 20.19 44.96 -12.75
N SER A 159 19.28 45.93 -12.65
CA SER A 159 19.50 47.35 -12.95
C SER A 159 20.25 48.11 -11.86
N LEU A 160 20.41 47.55 -10.66
CA LEU A 160 21.07 48.24 -9.57
C LEU A 160 22.61 48.17 -9.69
N PRO A 161 23.33 49.28 -9.42
CA PRO A 161 24.79 49.33 -9.43
C PRO A 161 25.37 48.68 -8.17
N ILE A 162 25.37 47.35 -8.12
CA ILE A 162 25.77 46.55 -6.95
C ILE A 162 27.03 45.74 -7.28
N SER A 163 27.92 45.63 -6.29
CA SER A 163 29.11 44.78 -6.35
C SER A 163 28.78 43.29 -6.56
N LEU A 164 29.76 42.51 -7.01
CA LEU A 164 29.60 41.05 -7.18
C LEU A 164 29.13 40.37 -5.88
N TRP A 165 29.67 40.80 -4.73
CA TRP A 165 29.27 40.30 -3.42
C TRP A 165 27.83 40.67 -3.05
N GLY A 166 27.40 41.89 -3.37
CA GLY A 166 26.02 42.31 -3.13
C GLY A 166 25.03 41.52 -3.99
N ARG A 167 25.36 41.24 -5.26
CA ARG A 167 24.54 40.36 -6.13
C ARG A 167 24.47 38.93 -5.58
N LEU A 168 25.58 38.41 -5.07
CA LEU A 168 25.63 37.09 -4.46
C LEU A 168 24.76 37.00 -3.19
N ASN A 169 24.76 38.05 -2.37
CA ASN A 169 23.89 38.14 -1.19
C ASN A 169 22.40 38.29 -1.58
N ILE A 170 22.07 39.03 -2.65
CA ILE A 170 20.70 39.09 -3.17
C ILE A 170 20.20 37.69 -3.57
N VAL A 171 21.04 36.87 -4.20
CA VAL A 171 20.67 35.48 -4.53
C VAL A 171 20.35 34.70 -3.25
N LYS A 172 21.20 34.81 -2.21
CA LYS A 172 21.01 34.11 -0.92
C LYS A 172 19.80 34.60 -0.14
N ILE A 173 19.49 35.89 -0.19
CA ILE A 173 18.49 36.51 0.67
C ILE A 173 17.11 36.53 0.00
N ASN A 174 17.04 36.76 -1.32
CA ASN A 174 15.75 36.93 -2.02
C ASN A 174 15.40 35.72 -2.91
N ILE A 175 16.35 35.22 -3.70
CA ILE A 175 16.10 34.16 -4.68
C ILE A 175 16.05 32.78 -4.00
N LEU A 176 16.92 32.54 -3.03
CA LEU A 176 16.96 31.27 -2.30
C LEU A 176 15.66 30.93 -1.58
N PRO A 177 15.07 31.79 -0.73
CA PRO A 177 13.85 31.43 -0.01
C PRO A 177 12.64 31.25 -0.93
N THR A 178 12.54 32.04 -2.01
CA THR A 178 11.44 31.94 -2.98
C THR A 178 11.49 30.62 -3.75
N VAL A 179 12.66 30.25 -4.27
CA VAL A 179 12.85 28.95 -4.94
C VAL A 179 12.68 27.79 -3.96
N ASN A 180 13.25 27.87 -2.75
CA ASN A 180 13.10 26.81 -1.75
C ASN A 180 11.66 26.57 -1.33
N TYR A 181 10.85 27.62 -1.22
CA TYR A 181 9.42 27.49 -0.95
C TYR A 181 8.75 26.63 -2.03
N ILE A 182 9.03 26.92 -3.30
CA ILE A 182 8.46 26.20 -4.43
C ILE A 182 8.93 24.74 -4.43
N LEU A 183 10.24 24.50 -4.26
CA LEU A 183 10.83 23.16 -4.22
C LEU A 183 10.23 22.29 -3.12
N ARG A 184 9.88 22.87 -1.96
CA ARG A 184 9.29 22.15 -0.84
C ARG A 184 7.80 21.82 -1.04
N MET A 185 7.07 22.66 -1.78
CA MET A 185 5.61 22.51 -1.95
C MET A 185 5.21 21.59 -3.10
N LEU A 186 6.13 21.26 -4.02
CA LEU A 186 5.83 20.44 -5.18
C LEU A 186 6.12 18.95 -4.91
N PRO A 187 5.09 18.07 -4.91
CA PRO A 187 5.28 16.63 -4.84
C PRO A 187 5.63 16.02 -6.22
N THR A 188 6.31 16.78 -7.10
CA THR A 188 6.59 16.39 -8.48
C THR A 188 8.09 16.35 -8.75
N ILE A 189 8.53 15.37 -9.54
CA ILE A 189 9.94 15.24 -9.94
C ILE A 189 10.28 16.35 -10.94
N ILE A 190 11.15 17.28 -10.53
CA ILE A 190 11.63 18.37 -11.39
C ILE A 190 12.80 17.85 -12.25
N GLN A 191 12.78 18.18 -13.54
CA GLN A 191 13.85 17.79 -14.46
C GLN A 191 15.14 18.58 -14.19
N LYS A 192 16.30 17.95 -14.40
CA LYS A 192 17.61 18.58 -14.20
C LYS A 192 17.81 19.83 -15.08
N ALA A 193 17.28 19.81 -16.30
CA ALA A 193 17.38 20.92 -17.26
C ALA A 193 16.91 22.26 -16.69
N TRP A 194 15.79 22.25 -15.95
CA TRP A 194 15.25 23.45 -15.30
C TRP A 194 16.26 24.07 -14.32
N PHE A 195 16.95 23.26 -13.52
CA PHE A 195 17.99 23.75 -12.62
C PHE A 195 19.20 24.30 -13.37
N ASP A 196 19.56 23.70 -14.50
CA ASP A 196 20.65 24.19 -15.33
C ASP A 196 20.33 25.56 -15.93
N ASP A 197 19.08 25.79 -16.33
CA ASP A 197 18.63 27.09 -16.84
C ASP A 197 18.56 28.16 -15.73
N LEU A 198 18.07 27.80 -14.53
CA LEU A 198 18.12 28.66 -13.34
C LEU A 198 19.57 29.05 -12.98
N HIS A 199 20.48 28.08 -12.96
CA HIS A 199 21.89 28.34 -12.68
C HIS A 199 22.54 29.23 -13.75
N LYS A 200 22.14 29.11 -15.03
CA LYS A 200 22.60 30.01 -16.11
C LYS A 200 22.08 31.44 -15.89
N ALA A 201 20.80 31.61 -15.56
CA ALA A 201 20.20 32.93 -15.33
C ALA A 201 20.85 33.64 -14.13
N ILE A 202 21.07 32.92 -13.02
CA ILE A 202 21.77 33.45 -11.84
C ILE A 202 23.23 33.78 -12.16
N SER A 203 23.91 32.94 -12.93
CA SER A 203 25.28 33.23 -13.37
C SER A 203 25.33 34.52 -14.20
N ALA A 204 24.42 34.67 -15.17
CA ALA A 204 24.30 35.90 -15.96
C ALA A 204 24.01 37.13 -15.09
N PHE A 205 23.15 37.00 -14.07
CA PHE A 205 22.86 38.07 -13.11
C PHE A 205 24.10 38.49 -12.31
N ILE A 206 24.86 37.54 -11.75
CA ILE A 206 26.04 37.82 -10.93
C ILE A 206 27.13 38.52 -11.77
N TRP A 207 27.31 38.09 -13.02
CA TRP A 207 28.33 38.63 -13.92
C TRP A 207 27.85 39.83 -14.76
N HIS A 208 26.66 40.37 -14.48
CA HIS A 208 26.11 41.52 -15.20
C HIS A 208 26.02 41.27 -16.72
N GLY A 209 25.56 40.08 -17.12
CA GLY A 209 25.47 39.67 -18.52
C GLY A 209 26.81 39.41 -19.20
N LYS A 210 27.95 39.61 -18.50
CA LYS A 210 29.29 39.30 -19.03
C LYS A 210 29.57 37.80 -18.88
N LYS A 211 30.55 37.31 -19.63
CA LYS A 211 31.01 35.92 -19.55
C LYS A 211 31.48 35.60 -18.12
N ALA A 212 30.94 34.52 -17.56
CA ALA A 212 31.27 34.06 -16.22
C ALA A 212 32.76 33.73 -16.09
N ARG A 213 33.42 34.29 -15.09
CA ARG A 213 34.85 34.01 -14.82
C ARG A 213 35.06 32.70 -14.05
N CYS A 214 34.05 32.25 -13.32
CA CYS A 214 34.07 30.99 -12.57
C CYS A 214 32.79 30.22 -12.84
N SER A 215 32.88 28.88 -12.88
CA SER A 215 31.70 28.04 -13.06
C SER A 215 30.80 28.09 -11.82
N TYR A 216 29.49 27.96 -12.03
CA TYR A 216 28.49 27.97 -10.97
C TYR A 216 28.81 26.95 -9.88
N LEU A 217 29.13 25.71 -10.29
CA LEU A 217 29.54 24.63 -9.39
C LEU A 217 30.75 25.04 -8.52
N ARG A 218 31.77 25.67 -9.11
CA ARG A 218 32.95 26.12 -8.35
C ARG A 218 32.58 27.23 -7.35
N MET A 219 31.69 28.13 -7.71
CA MET A 219 31.18 29.17 -6.81
C MET A 219 30.32 28.61 -5.68
N SER A 220 29.64 27.48 -5.90
CA SER A 220 28.80 26.83 -4.88
C SER A 220 29.59 26.17 -3.74
N ASN A 221 30.88 25.92 -3.95
CA ASN A 221 31.75 25.33 -2.94
C ASN A 221 31.92 26.23 -1.71
N LEU A 222 32.30 25.62 -0.59
CA LEU A 222 32.67 26.31 0.65
C LEU A 222 33.91 27.19 0.46
N TYR A 223 34.05 28.24 1.28
CA TYR A 223 35.24 29.11 1.30
C TYR A 223 36.53 28.32 1.51
N LYS A 224 36.52 27.29 2.37
CA LYS A 224 37.68 26.39 2.60
C LYS A 224 38.17 25.70 1.32
N LYS A 225 37.30 25.53 0.32
CA LYS A 225 37.61 24.93 -0.99
C LYS A 225 37.78 26.00 -2.09
N GLY A 226 37.94 27.27 -1.73
CA GLY A 226 38.07 28.38 -2.67
C GLY A 226 36.78 28.73 -3.43
N GLY A 227 35.61 28.36 -2.88
CA GLY A 227 34.30 28.75 -3.42
C GLY A 227 33.71 29.99 -2.74
N LEU A 228 32.50 30.37 -3.15
CA LEU A 228 31.78 31.57 -2.70
C LEU A 228 30.51 31.25 -1.90
N GLN A 229 30.31 29.98 -1.54
CA GLN A 229 29.11 29.46 -0.86
C GLN A 229 27.80 29.85 -1.58
N LEU A 230 27.79 29.84 -2.91
CA LEU A 230 26.55 30.08 -3.66
C LEU A 230 25.58 28.89 -3.48
N PRO A 231 24.26 29.09 -3.29
CA PRO A 231 23.32 27.99 -3.15
C PRO A 231 23.26 27.12 -4.41
N ASN A 232 23.35 25.80 -4.27
CA ASN A 232 23.10 24.87 -5.38
C ASN A 232 21.66 24.33 -5.27
N PHE A 233 20.74 24.88 -6.06
CA PHE A 233 19.32 24.61 -5.96
C PHE A 233 18.96 23.14 -6.21
N PHE A 234 19.74 22.43 -7.01
CA PHE A 234 19.57 20.99 -7.21
C PHE A 234 19.86 20.19 -5.94
N TYR A 235 20.89 20.56 -5.18
CA TYR A 235 21.19 19.92 -3.89
C TYR A 235 20.14 20.26 -2.84
N TYR A 236 19.62 21.48 -2.82
CA TYR A 236 18.47 21.83 -1.96
C TYR A 236 17.25 20.96 -2.29
N TYR A 237 16.90 20.81 -3.56
CA TYR A 237 15.82 19.92 -4.00
C TYR A 237 16.03 18.46 -3.52
N LEU A 238 17.22 17.89 -3.73
CA LEU A 238 17.53 16.54 -3.24
C LEU A 238 17.41 16.44 -1.72
N SER A 239 17.90 17.45 -0.99
CA SER A 239 17.85 17.46 0.48
C SER A 239 16.41 17.49 1.02
N PHE A 240 15.52 18.26 0.40
CA PHE A 240 14.09 18.29 0.79
C PHE A 240 13.39 16.96 0.50
N GLY A 241 13.70 16.31 -0.63
CA GLY A 241 13.21 14.97 -0.92
C GLY A 241 13.68 13.94 0.13
N CYS A 242 14.97 13.96 0.47
CA CYS A 242 15.52 13.10 1.51
C CYS A 242 14.90 13.37 2.89
N GLN A 243 14.60 14.64 3.23
CA GLN A 243 13.95 14.99 4.49
C GLN A 243 12.56 14.34 4.64
N GLN A 244 11.76 14.34 3.56
CA GLN A 244 10.45 13.68 3.56
C GLN A 244 10.59 12.17 3.78
N VAL A 245 11.55 11.52 3.11
CA VAL A 245 11.81 10.09 3.29
C VAL A 245 12.34 9.79 4.70
N ASN A 246 13.24 10.62 5.22
CA ASN A 246 13.79 10.47 6.56
C ASN A 246 12.68 10.56 7.62
N MET A 247 11.71 11.45 7.44
CA MET A 247 10.52 11.51 8.30
C MET A 247 9.82 10.15 8.36
N PHE A 248 9.71 9.41 7.25
CA PHE A 248 9.08 8.08 7.25
C PHE A 248 9.95 6.99 7.87
N LEU A 249 11.27 7.07 7.75
CA LEU A 249 12.20 6.04 8.22
C LEU A 249 12.61 6.20 9.69
N ASP A 250 12.58 7.42 10.23
CA ASP A 250 13.01 7.67 11.61
C ASP A 250 12.03 7.02 12.61
N PRO A 251 12.53 6.12 13.49
CA PRO A 251 11.70 5.48 14.50
C PRO A 251 11.42 6.40 15.70
N GLY A 252 12.23 7.44 15.92
CA GLY A 252 12.08 8.39 17.03
C GLY A 252 11.06 9.51 16.80
N VAL A 253 10.54 9.66 15.57
CA VAL A 253 9.51 10.65 15.25
C VAL A 253 8.14 10.02 15.46
N ILE A 254 7.42 10.50 16.48
CA ILE A 254 6.04 10.07 16.75
C ILE A 254 5.16 10.49 15.57
N LYS A 255 4.58 9.51 14.90
CA LYS A 255 3.69 9.69 13.75
C LYS A 255 2.29 9.38 14.22
N GLU A 256 1.46 10.40 14.36
CA GLU A 256 0.06 10.24 14.83
C GLU A 256 -0.71 9.21 14.00
N TRP A 257 -0.52 9.21 12.68
CA TRP A 257 -1.12 8.22 11.77
C TRP A 257 -0.63 6.79 12.02
N LYS A 258 0.65 6.61 12.39
CA LYS A 258 1.23 5.30 12.71
C LYS A 258 0.62 4.75 13.99
N THR A 259 0.43 5.61 14.99
CA THR A 259 -0.27 5.26 16.24
C THR A 259 -1.72 4.86 15.97
N ILE A 260 -2.41 5.55 15.06
CA ILE A 260 -3.78 5.20 14.64
C ILE A 260 -3.81 3.83 13.94
N GLU A 261 -2.88 3.56 13.01
CA GLU A 261 -2.77 2.25 12.34
C GLU A 261 -2.45 1.13 13.32
N GLU A 262 -1.48 1.33 14.21
CA GLU A 262 -1.09 0.36 15.26
C GLU A 262 -2.27 0.04 16.19
N ASN A 263 -3.03 1.05 16.62
CA ASN A 263 -4.23 0.87 17.45
C ASN A 263 -5.35 0.13 16.70
N MET A 264 -5.51 0.38 15.41
CA MET A 264 -6.49 -0.33 14.57
C MET A 264 -6.10 -1.81 14.40
N LEU A 265 -4.81 -2.11 14.25
CA LEU A 265 -4.28 -3.47 14.17
C LEU A 265 -4.36 -4.23 15.51
N GLN A 266 -4.18 -3.55 16.65
CA GLN A 266 -4.37 -4.15 17.97
C GLN A 266 -5.82 -4.60 18.21
N SER A 267 -6.81 -3.87 17.69
CA SER A 267 -8.23 -4.27 17.78
C SER A 267 -8.56 -5.54 16.98
N LEU A 268 -7.66 -5.98 16.11
CA LEU A 268 -7.79 -7.21 15.32
C LEU A 268 -7.20 -8.44 16.01
N ASN A 269 -6.59 -8.30 17.20
CA ASN A 269 -5.92 -9.32 18.02
C ASN A 269 -6.14 -10.77 17.52
N ILE A 270 -5.39 -11.13 16.49
CA ILE A 270 -5.09 -12.53 16.15
C ILE A 270 -3.81 -12.76 16.94
N ASP A 271 -3.87 -13.65 17.92
CA ASP A 271 -2.74 -14.00 18.76
C ASP A 271 -1.48 -14.21 17.90
N SER A 272 -0.56 -13.27 18.05
CA SER A 272 0.70 -13.19 17.33
C SER A 272 1.64 -14.26 17.87
N GLY A 273 1.44 -15.50 17.43
CA GLY A 273 2.26 -16.65 17.81
C GLY A 273 2.80 -17.48 16.64
N SER A 274 2.44 -17.20 15.38
CA SER A 274 2.90 -18.09 14.27
C SER A 274 3.13 -17.41 12.92
N LEU A 275 3.16 -16.09 12.81
CA LEU A 275 3.24 -15.42 11.51
C LEU A 275 4.66 -15.09 11.04
N CYS A 276 5.66 -15.71 11.64
CA CYS A 276 7.06 -15.55 11.25
C CYS A 276 7.74 -16.91 11.08
N ASP A 277 7.13 -17.83 10.34
CA ASP A 277 7.85 -18.87 9.62
C ASP A 277 7.02 -19.32 8.41
N THR A 278 7.54 -19.09 7.20
CA THR A 278 7.09 -19.66 5.91
C THR A 278 5.78 -19.19 5.25
N GLU A 279 4.97 -18.30 5.84
CA GLU A 279 3.72 -17.83 5.18
C GLU A 279 3.85 -16.60 4.25
N GLY A 280 5.07 -16.03 4.11
CA GLY A 280 5.34 -14.93 3.17
C GLY A 280 5.18 -15.29 1.69
N ILE A 281 5.07 -16.58 1.36
CA ILE A 281 4.87 -17.05 -0.02
C ILE A 281 3.37 -17.26 -0.33
N PHE A 282 2.52 -17.49 0.69
CA PHE A 282 1.11 -17.81 0.48
C PHE A 282 0.20 -16.56 0.36
N LEU A 283 0.54 -15.43 1.00
CA LEU A 283 -0.25 -14.20 0.87
C LEU A 283 -0.14 -13.53 -0.51
N CYS A 284 0.96 -13.73 -1.23
CA CYS A 284 1.11 -13.24 -2.61
C CYS A 284 0.21 -13.97 -3.61
N VAL A 285 -0.26 -15.19 -3.29
CA VAL A 285 -1.15 -15.98 -4.17
C VAL A 285 -2.60 -15.47 -4.12
N PHE A 286 -3.01 -14.80 -3.05
CA PHE A 286 -4.42 -14.42 -2.84
C PHE A 286 -4.75 -12.93 -3.03
N THR A 287 -3.76 -12.03 -3.09
CA THR A 287 -3.99 -10.56 -3.20
C THR A 287 -4.04 -10.02 -4.63
N LYS A 288 -3.73 -10.83 -5.65
CA LYS A 288 -3.91 -10.49 -7.08
C LYS A 288 -5.00 -11.35 -7.73
N TRP A 289 -6.23 -11.24 -7.24
CA TRP A 289 -7.38 -11.85 -7.92
C TRP A 289 -8.55 -10.87 -8.00
N THR A 290 -8.43 -9.90 -8.90
CA THR A 290 -9.59 -9.31 -9.59
C THR A 290 -9.30 -9.37 -11.09
N PRO A 291 -10.18 -9.97 -11.91
CA PRO A 291 -10.10 -9.81 -13.35
C PRO A 291 -10.51 -8.37 -13.69
N CYS A 292 -9.65 -7.65 -14.40
CA CYS A 292 -10.11 -6.53 -15.21
C CYS A 292 -11.09 -7.10 -16.24
N ALA A 293 -12.35 -6.72 -16.14
CA ALA A 293 -13.22 -6.57 -17.30
C ALA A 293 -13.04 -5.13 -17.82
#